data_AF-A0A945JWA8-F1
#
_entry.id   AF-A0A945JWA8-F1
#
_cell.length_a   1.000
_cell.length_b   1.000
_cell.length_c   1.000
_cell.angle_alpha   90.00
_cell.angle_beta   90.00
_cell.angle_gamma   90.00
#
_symmetry.space_group_name_H-M   'P 1'
#
loop_
_entity.id
_entity.type
_entity.pdbx_description
1 polymer ?
#
loop_
_entity_poly.entity_id
_entity_poly.type
_entity_poly.pdbx_seq_one_letter_code
_entity_poly.pdbx_strand_id
1 'polypeptide(L)'
;VTFGFAGGLVFNLLLSRLRKTFYGDGYNDLMWDHGHLKIEAGAPVAYYYEGPYPPSTNPSVEQLRHQVPVPNQGRDGTHHINECFVRAVASNDETLMRNTFRSSMNSHAAVLAANASDQLGGEKIDLNAFLYDDTYARFRAKPSN
;
A
#
# COMPACT_ATOMS: atom_id res chain seq x y z
N VAL A 1 1.64 -10.51 -6.26
CA VAL A 1 0.21 -10.54 -5.87
C VAL A 1 -0.45 -9.27 -6.36
N THR A 2 -1.65 -9.38 -6.91
CA THR A 2 -2.43 -8.22 -7.40
C THR A 2 -3.69 -8.08 -6.56
N PHE A 3 -3.94 -6.88 -6.05
CA PHE A 3 -5.11 -6.56 -5.24
C PHE A 3 -5.98 -5.53 -5.97
N GLY A 4 -7.28 -5.79 -6.05
CA GLY A 4 -8.27 -4.84 -6.55
C GLY A 4 -9.04 -4.19 -5.40
N PHE A 5 -9.28 -2.89 -5.50
CA PHE A 5 -10.04 -2.13 -4.50
C PHE A 5 -11.40 -1.74 -5.06
N ALA A 6 -12.38 -1.51 -4.17
CA ALA A 6 -13.74 -1.12 -4.57
C ALA A 6 -13.78 0.17 -5.41
N GLY A 7 -12.82 1.08 -5.19
CA GLY A 7 -12.66 2.31 -5.97
C GLY A 7 -11.98 2.13 -7.34
N GLY A 8 -11.70 0.90 -7.77
CA GLY A 8 -11.04 0.62 -9.06
C GLY A 8 -9.51 0.69 -9.03
N LEU A 9 -8.91 1.09 -7.90
CA LEU A 9 -7.45 1.02 -7.72
C LEU A 9 -6.98 -0.43 -7.84
N VAL A 10 -5.84 -0.62 -8.50
CA VAL A 10 -5.13 -1.90 -8.56
C VAL A 10 -3.76 -1.72 -7.93
N PHE A 11 -3.45 -2.55 -6.94
CA PHE A 11 -2.15 -2.58 -6.26
C PHE A 11 -1.41 -3.86 -6.59
N ASN A 12 -0.16 -3.75 -7.02
CA ASN A 12 0.70 -4.89 -7.30
C ASN A 12 1.81 -4.96 -6.26
N LEU A 13 1.82 -6.04 -5.48
CA LEU A 13 2.89 -6.34 -4.55
C LEU A 13 3.81 -7.39 -5.16
N LEU A 14 5.06 -6.99 -5.38
CA LEU A 14 6.16 -7.85 -5.81
C LEU A 14 7.09 -8.06 -4.61
N LEU A 15 7.08 -9.26 -4.05
CA LEU A 15 7.98 -9.64 -2.96
C LEU A 15 8.92 -10.73 -3.46
N SER A 16 10.22 -10.45 -3.43
CA SER A 16 11.25 -11.43 -3.76
C SER A 16 12.24 -11.52 -2.61
N ARG A 17 12.34 -12.70 -1.99
CA ARG A 17 13.40 -12.98 -1.01
C ARG A 17 14.56 -13.68 -1.73
N LEU A 18 15.42 -12.89 -2.34
CA LEU A 18 16.60 -13.41 -3.03
C LEU A 18 17.64 -13.90 -1.99
N ARG A 19 18.16 -15.11 -2.18
CA ARG A 19 19.28 -15.61 -1.37
C ARG A 19 20.57 -14.92 -1.85
N LYS A 20 21.45 -14.54 -0.91
CA LYS A 20 22.76 -13.93 -1.17
C LYS A 20 22.73 -12.54 -1.83
N THR A 21 21.64 -11.79 -1.72
CA THR A 21 21.62 -10.36 -2.05
C THR A 21 22.01 -9.54 -0.83
N PHE A 22 23.03 -8.68 -1.00
CA PHE A 22 23.48 -7.75 0.05
C PHE A 22 22.82 -6.38 -0.06
N TYR A 23 22.08 -6.14 -1.14
CA TYR A 23 21.33 -4.93 -1.40
C TYR A 23 19.85 -5.29 -1.57
N GLY A 24 19.00 -4.60 -0.83
CA GLY A 24 17.55 -4.63 -0.98
C GLY A 24 17.09 -3.28 -1.49
N ASP A 25 16.17 -3.28 -2.44
CA ASP A 25 15.52 -2.08 -2.96
C ASP A 25 14.00 -2.26 -2.93
N GLY A 26 13.30 -1.13 -2.88
CA GLY A 26 11.84 -1.08 -2.91
C GLY A 26 11.36 -0.26 -4.09
N TYR A 27 10.57 -0.87 -4.97
CA TYR A 27 9.87 -0.13 -6.01
C TYR A 27 8.53 0.36 -5.47
N ASN A 28 8.43 1.66 -5.20
CA ASN A 28 7.19 2.31 -4.79
C ASN A 28 6.77 3.28 -5.90
N ASP A 29 5.63 3.00 -6.54
CA ASP A 29 5.08 3.84 -7.60
C ASP A 29 3.55 3.89 -7.46
N LEU A 30 3.02 5.10 -7.35
CA LEU A 30 1.58 5.37 -7.32
C LEU A 30 1.22 6.09 -8.60
N MET A 31 0.47 5.43 -9.48
CA MET A 31 0.07 6.00 -10.78
C MET A 31 -1.40 6.42 -10.76
N TRP A 32 -1.71 7.47 -11.51
CA TRP A 32 -3.06 7.92 -11.79
C TRP A 32 -3.19 8.35 -13.27
N ASP A 33 -4.33 8.90 -13.66
CA ASP A 33 -4.69 9.17 -15.06
C ASP A 33 -3.78 10.17 -15.79
N HIS A 34 -3.07 11.04 -15.08
CA HIS A 34 -2.21 12.07 -15.68
C HIS A 34 -0.81 12.17 -15.04
N GLY A 35 -0.41 11.17 -14.25
CA GLY A 35 0.89 11.21 -13.60
C GLY A 35 1.19 10.01 -12.72
N HIS A 36 2.33 10.08 -12.05
CA HIS A 36 2.73 9.09 -11.06
C HIS A 36 3.63 9.67 -9.96
N LEU A 37 3.71 9.01 -8.82
CA LEU A 37 4.46 9.43 -7.64
C LEU A 37 5.43 8.34 -7.23
N LYS A 38 6.68 8.74 -7.01
CA LYS A 38 7.78 7.88 -6.55
C LYS A 38 8.40 8.43 -5.28
N ILE A 39 9.16 7.59 -4.58
CA ILE A 39 9.95 8.00 -3.42
C ILE A 39 11.42 8.08 -3.85
N GLU A 40 12.00 9.28 -3.87
CA GLU A 40 13.38 9.55 -4.25
C GLU A 40 14.18 10.05 -3.05
N ALA A 41 15.32 9.41 -2.74
CA ALA A 41 16.22 9.84 -1.65
C ALA A 41 15.50 10.19 -0.32
N GLY A 42 14.38 9.52 -0.02
CA GLY A 42 13.58 9.73 1.18
C GLY A 42 12.45 10.77 1.08
N ALA A 43 12.18 11.33 -0.11
CA ALA A 43 11.09 12.27 -0.35
C ALA A 43 10.17 11.83 -1.49
N PRO A 44 8.84 12.02 -1.38
CA PRO A 44 7.91 11.80 -2.47
C PRO A 44 8.07 12.86 -3.57
N VAL A 45 8.05 12.40 -4.81
CA VAL A 45 8.15 13.20 -6.02
C VAL A 45 7.05 12.76 -6.97
N ALA A 46 6.20 13.70 -7.36
CA ALA A 46 5.15 13.50 -8.34
C ALA A 46 5.67 13.93 -9.72
N TYR A 47 5.34 13.16 -10.75
CA TYR A 47 5.66 13.42 -12.13
C TYR A 47 4.37 13.56 -12.92
N TYR A 48 4.05 14.77 -13.36
CA TYR A 48 2.84 15.05 -14.15
C TYR A 48 2.99 16.36 -14.95
N TYR A 49 2.24 16.46 -16.04
CA TYR A 49 2.28 17.63 -16.92
C TYR A 49 1.21 18.66 -16.52
N GLU A 50 1.65 19.88 -16.26
CA GLU A 50 0.78 21.04 -16.00
C GLU A 50 0.66 21.88 -17.28
N GLY A 51 -0.31 21.55 -18.14
CA GLY A 51 -0.57 22.32 -19.36
C GLY A 51 -1.61 21.72 -20.29
N PRO A 52 -1.90 22.40 -21.42
CA PRO A 52 -2.83 21.91 -22.44
C PRO A 52 -2.36 20.60 -23.05
N TYR A 53 -3.24 19.61 -23.12
CA TYR A 53 -2.95 18.31 -23.72
C TYR A 53 -3.57 18.19 -25.13
N PRO A 54 -2.81 17.73 -26.14
CA PRO A 54 -1.42 17.31 -26.09
C PRO A 54 -0.43 18.50 -26.03
N PRO A 55 0.76 18.33 -25.42
CA PRO A 55 1.77 19.38 -25.36
C PRO A 55 2.31 19.70 -26.76
N SER A 56 2.61 20.97 -27.03
CA SER A 56 3.19 21.41 -28.32
C SER A 56 4.64 20.95 -28.52
N THR A 57 5.36 20.73 -27.42
CA THR A 57 6.71 20.16 -27.38
C THR A 57 6.80 19.17 -26.22
N ASN A 58 7.59 18.10 -26.35
CA ASN A 58 7.79 17.16 -25.25
C ASN A 58 8.36 17.88 -24.01
N PRO A 59 7.67 17.84 -22.86
CA PRO A 59 8.19 18.40 -21.62
C PRO A 59 9.46 17.67 -21.20
N SER A 60 10.41 18.40 -20.60
CA SER A 60 11.57 17.80 -19.95
C SER A 60 11.17 17.11 -18.64
N VAL A 61 12.04 16.23 -18.13
CA VAL A 61 11.83 15.58 -16.83
C VAL A 61 11.65 16.62 -15.72
N GLU A 62 12.44 17.69 -15.73
CA GLU A 62 12.33 18.76 -14.72
C GLU A 62 11.00 19.53 -14.80
N GLN A 63 10.42 19.68 -16.00
CA GLN A 63 9.10 20.28 -16.15
C GLN A 63 7.97 19.38 -15.66
N LEU A 64 8.20 18.07 -15.61
CA LEU A 64 7.24 17.10 -15.08
C LEU A 64 7.42 16.89 -13.58
N ARG A 65 8.60 17.20 -13.01
CA ARG A 65 9.00 16.83 -11.66
C ARG A 65 8.53 17.84 -10.62
N HIS A 66 7.61 17.39 -9.76
CA HIS A 66 7.05 18.17 -8.66
C HIS A 66 7.40 17.51 -7.33
N GLN A 67 8.24 18.16 -6.53
CA GLN A 67 8.54 17.66 -5.18
C GLN A 67 7.30 17.82 -4.30
N VAL A 68 6.84 16.72 -3.70
CA VAL A 68 5.67 16.75 -2.81
C VAL A 68 6.12 17.20 -1.42
N PRO A 69 5.59 18.31 -0.87
CA PRO A 69 5.95 18.76 0.47
C PRO A 69 5.52 17.73 1.52
N VAL A 70 6.48 17.27 2.33
CA VAL A 70 6.20 16.39 3.47
C VAL A 70 6.39 17.19 4.76
N PRO A 71 5.35 17.33 5.60
CA PRO A 71 5.50 17.94 6.91
C PRO A 71 6.50 17.14 7.77
N ASN A 72 7.46 17.84 8.39
CA ASN A 72 8.48 17.24 9.25
C ASN A 72 9.30 16.15 8.56
N GLN A 73 10.00 16.52 7.48
CA GLN A 73 10.96 15.64 6.81
C GLN A 73 11.93 15.00 7.83
N GLY A 74 12.07 13.68 7.77
CA GLY A 74 12.91 12.90 8.69
C GLY A 74 12.23 12.47 9.99
N ARG A 75 10.94 12.76 10.20
CA ARG A 75 10.20 12.17 11.34
C ARG A 75 10.15 10.66 11.20
N ASP A 76 10.52 9.96 12.27
CA ASP A 76 10.31 8.51 12.37
C ASP A 76 8.81 8.21 12.39
N GLY A 77 8.33 7.55 11.33
CA GLY A 77 6.94 7.16 11.17
C GLY A 77 6.47 6.19 12.25
N THR A 78 7.34 5.30 12.74
CA THR A 78 7.01 4.35 13.81
C THR A 78 6.78 5.09 15.12
N HIS A 79 7.71 5.99 15.46
CA HIS A 79 7.55 6.84 16.63
C HIS A 79 6.27 7.68 16.53
N HIS A 80 6.00 8.28 15.36
CA HIS A 80 4.78 9.07 15.16
C HIS A 80 3.50 8.25 15.38
N ILE A 81 3.43 7.02 14.84
CA ILE A 81 2.28 6.13 15.03
C ILE A 81 2.06 5.86 16.53
N ASN A 82 3.14 5.62 17.29
CA ASN A 82 3.06 5.41 18.73
C ASN A 82 2.58 6.65 19.50
N GLU A 83 3.09 7.84 19.15
CA GLU A 83 2.62 9.10 19.75
C GLU A 83 1.12 9.33 19.48
N CYS A 84 0.67 9.07 18.26
CA CYS A 84 -0.74 9.13 17.87
C CYS A 84 -1.59 8.17 18.71
N PHE A 85 -1.13 6.94 18.91
CA PHE A 85 -1.81 5.95 19.73
C PHE A 85 -1.92 6.40 21.19
N VAL A 86 -0.82 6.84 21.82
CA VAL A 86 -0.82 7.31 23.21
C VAL A 86 -1.79 8.48 23.39
N ARG A 87 -1.80 9.42 22.44
CA ARG A 87 -2.75 10.55 22.45
C ARG A 87 -4.19 10.09 22.31
N ALA A 88 -4.48 9.20 21.36
CA ALA A 88 -5.81 8.64 21.15
C ALA A 88 -6.39 8.01 22.42
N VAL A 89 -5.56 7.25 23.15
CA VAL A 89 -5.94 6.64 24.43
C VAL A 89 -6.16 7.71 25.50
N ALA A 90 -5.24 8.67 25.63
CA ALA A 90 -5.31 9.71 26.65
C ALA A 90 -6.52 10.64 26.47
N SER A 91 -6.91 10.93 25.23
CA SER A 91 -8.06 11.79 24.92
C SER A 91 -9.35 11.02 24.62
N ASN A 92 -9.33 9.68 24.66
CA ASN A 92 -10.43 8.82 24.23
C ASN A 92 -10.98 9.20 22.84
N ASP A 93 -10.07 9.46 21.90
CA ASP A 93 -10.38 9.91 20.53
C ASP A 93 -9.70 9.01 19.50
N GLU A 94 -10.48 8.10 18.91
CA GLU A 94 -9.99 7.15 17.92
C GLU A 94 -9.58 7.80 16.59
N THR A 95 -10.03 9.02 16.30
CA THR A 95 -9.70 9.71 15.04
C THR A 95 -8.21 10.06 14.94
N LEU A 96 -7.51 10.05 16.08
CA LEU A 96 -6.06 10.25 16.16
C LEU A 96 -5.25 9.00 15.76
N MET A 97 -5.87 7.81 15.71
CA MET A 97 -5.18 6.58 15.39
C MET A 97 -4.77 6.53 13.90
N ARG A 98 -3.48 6.28 13.65
CA ARG A 98 -2.92 6.10 12.29
C ARG A 98 -2.94 4.65 11.82
N ASN A 99 -3.15 3.72 12.73
CA ASN A 99 -3.41 2.31 12.45
C ASN A 99 -4.41 1.81 13.49
N THR A 100 -5.46 1.15 13.04
CA THR A 100 -6.50 0.56 13.90
C THR A 100 -6.42 -0.96 13.83
N PHE A 101 -7.03 -1.63 14.82
CA PHE A 101 -7.20 -3.08 14.75
C PHE A 101 -7.94 -3.50 13.47
N ARG A 102 -8.97 -2.75 13.06
CA ARG A 102 -9.73 -3.01 11.83
C ARG A 102 -8.85 -2.94 10.58
N SER A 103 -8.02 -1.91 10.43
CA SER A 103 -7.10 -1.81 9.29
C SER A 103 -6.06 -2.92 9.30
N SER A 104 -5.59 -3.33 10.49
CA SER A 104 -4.66 -4.46 10.63
C SER A 104 -5.31 -5.79 10.22
N MET A 105 -6.56 -6.03 10.61
CA MET A 105 -7.31 -7.23 10.23
C MET A 105 -7.57 -7.30 8.73
N ASN A 106 -7.85 -6.18 8.07
CA ASN A 106 -8.00 -6.14 6.61
C ASN A 106 -6.70 -6.55 5.90
N SER A 107 -5.55 -6.04 6.33
CA SER A 107 -4.25 -6.44 5.79
C SER A 107 -3.96 -7.92 6.01
N HIS A 108 -4.32 -8.45 7.18
CA HIS A 108 -4.14 -9.87 7.49
C HIS A 108 -5.02 -10.77 6.60
N ALA A 109 -6.30 -10.41 6.45
CA ALA A 109 -7.22 -11.10 5.56
C ALA A 109 -6.72 -11.10 4.10
N ALA A 110 -6.18 -9.98 3.62
CA ALA A 110 -5.61 -9.88 2.29
C ALA A 110 -4.40 -10.82 2.07
N VAL A 111 -3.53 -10.96 3.07
CA VAL A 111 -2.39 -11.90 3.02
C VAL A 111 -2.87 -13.35 3.02
N LEU A 112 -3.82 -13.71 3.89
CA LEU A 112 -4.38 -15.06 3.92
C LEU A 112 -5.09 -15.40 2.61
N ALA A 113 -5.87 -14.47 2.05
CA ALA A 113 -6.53 -14.64 0.76
C ALA A 113 -5.50 -14.78 -0.39
N ALA A 114 -4.40 -14.03 -0.37
CA ALA A 114 -3.33 -14.18 -1.36
C ALA A 114 -2.71 -15.59 -1.33
N ASN A 115 -2.46 -16.13 -0.13
CA ASN A 115 -1.95 -17.49 0.02
C ASN A 115 -2.98 -18.55 -0.41
N ALA A 116 -4.27 -18.32 -0.12
CA ALA A 116 -5.34 -19.20 -0.57
C ALA A 116 -5.49 -19.18 -2.09
N SER A 117 -5.39 -18.00 -2.72
CA SER A 117 -5.41 -17.83 -4.18
C SER A 117 -4.29 -18.63 -4.84
N ASP A 118 -3.07 -18.55 -4.31
CA ASP A 118 -1.92 -19.35 -4.79
C ASP A 118 -2.20 -20.86 -4.71
N GLN A 119 -2.72 -21.34 -3.58
CA GLN A 119 -3.10 -22.75 -3.40
C GLN A 119 -4.25 -23.20 -4.31
N LEU A 120 -5.06 -22.27 -4.80
CA LEU A 120 -6.16 -22.49 -5.74
C LEU A 120 -5.75 -22.22 -7.19
N GLY A 121 -4.45 -22.12 -7.50
CA GLY A 121 -3.96 -21.92 -8.87
C GLY A 121 -4.10 -20.50 -9.39
N GLY A 122 -4.13 -19.50 -8.51
CA GLY A 122 -4.19 -18.08 -8.84
C GLY A 122 -5.60 -17.52 -9.02
N GLU A 123 -6.63 -18.19 -8.48
CA GLU A 123 -8.01 -17.72 -8.55
C GLU A 123 -8.18 -16.34 -7.90
N LYS A 124 -9.02 -15.49 -8.51
CA LYS A 124 -9.41 -14.21 -7.92
C LYS A 124 -10.34 -14.47 -6.73
N ILE A 125 -9.94 -14.01 -5.56
CA ILE A 125 -10.72 -14.13 -4.33
C ILE A 125 -11.27 -12.76 -3.91
N ASP A 126 -12.58 -12.68 -3.70
CA ASP A 126 -13.20 -11.54 -3.02
C ASP A 126 -12.94 -11.62 -1.51
N LEU A 127 -12.50 -10.52 -0.89
CA LEU A 127 -12.11 -10.54 0.52
C LEU A 127 -13.30 -10.70 1.49
N ASN A 128 -14.50 -10.24 1.13
CA ASN A 128 -15.68 -10.47 1.97
C ASN A 128 -16.08 -11.94 1.90
N ALA A 129 -16.13 -12.52 0.70
CA ALA A 129 -16.37 -13.95 0.53
C ALA A 129 -15.32 -14.78 1.29
N PHE A 130 -14.04 -14.40 1.21
CA PHE A 130 -12.96 -15.07 1.94
C PHE A 130 -13.15 -15.04 3.46
N LEU A 131 -13.75 -13.98 4.01
CA LEU A 131 -13.99 -13.86 5.45
C LEU A 131 -15.17 -14.69 5.93
N TYR A 132 -16.22 -14.82 5.11
CA TYR A 132 -17.52 -15.33 5.58
C TYR A 132 -17.96 -16.65 4.93
N ASP A 133 -17.58 -16.93 3.67
CA ASP A 133 -18.09 -18.11 2.97
C ASP A 133 -17.42 -19.40 3.45
N ASP A 134 -18.21 -20.47 3.52
CA ASP A 134 -17.77 -21.80 3.95
C ASP A 134 -16.72 -22.40 3.01
N THR A 135 -16.76 -22.06 1.72
CA THR A 135 -15.78 -22.50 0.70
C THR A 135 -14.34 -22.19 1.12
N TYR A 136 -14.13 -21.09 1.86
CA TYR A 136 -12.80 -20.68 2.33
C TYR A 136 -12.53 -21.01 3.81
N ALA A 137 -13.45 -21.69 4.51
CA ALA A 137 -13.33 -21.95 5.95
C ALA A 137 -12.02 -22.65 6.34
N ARG A 138 -11.54 -23.57 5.49
CA ARG A 138 -10.26 -24.27 5.72
C ARG A 138 -9.05 -23.33 5.81
N PHE A 139 -9.08 -22.19 5.13
CA PHE A 139 -7.98 -21.22 5.14
C PHE A 139 -8.01 -20.28 6.35
N ARG A 140 -9.14 -20.25 7.07
CA ARG A 140 -9.33 -19.50 8.33
C ARG A 140 -9.10 -20.37 9.56
N ALA A 141 -9.06 -21.69 9.39
CA ALA A 141 -8.86 -22.63 10.48
C ALA A 141 -7.46 -22.46 11.09
N LYS A 142 -7.40 -22.47 12.42
CA LYS A 142 -6.12 -22.52 13.12
C LYS A 142 -5.46 -23.87 12.81
N PRO A 143 -4.15 -23.91 12.50
CA PRO A 143 -3.44 -25.17 12.34
C PRO A 143 -3.65 -26.05 13.58
N SER A 144 -4.11 -27.27 13.36
CA SER A 144 -4.10 -28.30 14.39
C SER A 144 -2.65 -28.75 14.51
N ASN A 145 -2.01 -28.42 15.63
CA ASN A 145 -0.71 -29.00 15.98
C ASN A 145 -0.87 -30.47 16.35
#